data_AF-A0AAN8MKM2-F1
#
_entry.id   AF-A0AAN8MKM2-F1
#
_cell.length_a   1.000
_cell.length_b   1.000
_cell.length_c   1.000
_cell.angle_alpha   90.00
_cell.angle_beta   90.00
_cell.angle_gamma   90.00
#
_symmetry.space_group_name_H-M   'P 1'
#
loop_
_entity.id
_entity.type
_entity.pdbx_description
1 polymer ?
#
loop_
_entity_poly.entity_id
_entity_poly.type
_entity_poly.pdbx_seq_one_letter_code
_entity_poly.pdbx_strand_id
1 'polypeptide(L)'
;MNSSSMENGIYVIFDHRGEGLNNPPIGRYPVEDLSLSPKAVYSLPSNMGFEFPKWVIEKRDRGCRMKAFGAPVGIHKDQLCAFLLDERGIEDWVVTFRPEHGRDIATIEKEDRSAAWCVEENEDPSRPKRIVMKQISKSSNLPDKMLFTFVRMDKHQSK
;
A
#
# COMPACT_ATOMS: atom_id res chain seq x y z
N MET A 1 1.14 24.35 8.76
CA MET A 1 1.16 23.64 7.46
C MET A 1 0.15 22.52 7.55
N ASN A 2 -0.93 22.58 6.76
CA ASN A 2 -1.95 21.53 6.77
C ASN A 2 -1.37 20.26 6.16
N SER A 3 -0.95 19.32 7.00
CA SER A 3 -0.77 17.93 6.60
C SER A 3 -2.14 17.43 6.17
N SER A 4 -2.35 17.22 4.86
CA SER A 4 -3.56 16.57 4.37
C SER A 4 -3.59 15.15 4.94
N SER A 5 -4.40 14.94 5.97
CA SER A 5 -4.68 13.61 6.51
C SER A 5 -5.36 12.77 5.42
N MET A 6 -4.99 11.50 5.31
CA MET A 6 -5.65 10.57 4.40
C MET A 6 -7.17 10.55 4.62
N GLU A 7 -7.94 10.65 3.53
CA GLU A 7 -9.40 10.67 3.57
C GLU A 7 -9.98 9.26 3.46
N ASN A 8 -11.20 9.07 3.98
CA ASN A 8 -11.98 7.88 3.70
C ASN A 8 -12.22 7.73 2.20
N GLY A 9 -12.14 6.51 1.69
CA GLY A 9 -12.59 6.21 0.34
C GLY A 9 -11.97 4.96 -0.27
N ILE A 10 -12.24 4.80 -1.57
CA ILE A 10 -11.72 3.73 -2.40
C ILE A 10 -10.55 4.25 -3.21
N TYR A 11 -9.40 3.58 -3.11
CA TYR A 11 -8.16 3.95 -3.76
C TYR A 11 -7.58 2.79 -4.55
N VAL A 12 -6.80 3.10 -5.58
CA VAL A 12 -5.78 2.21 -6.12
C VAL A 12 -4.42 2.73 -5.67
N ILE A 13 -3.54 1.81 -5.28
CA ILE A 13 -2.19 2.13 -4.80
C ILE A 13 -1.20 1.50 -5.78
N PHE A 14 -0.18 2.26 -6.16
CA PHE A 14 0.85 1.82 -7.08
C PHE A 14 2.24 1.96 -6.48
N ASP A 15 3.17 1.10 -6.91
CA ASP A 15 4.60 1.34 -6.79
C ASP A 15 4.96 2.59 -7.60
N HIS A 16 5.53 3.61 -6.94
CA HIS A 16 5.81 4.90 -7.58
C HIS A 16 6.83 4.79 -8.74
N ARG A 17 7.68 3.76 -8.74
CA ARG A 17 8.77 3.62 -9.71
C ARG A 17 8.34 3.17 -11.10
N GLY A 18 7.08 2.78 -11.26
CA GLY A 18 6.54 2.49 -12.59
C GLY A 18 6.33 3.75 -13.41
N GLU A 19 6.00 3.55 -14.70
CA GLU A 19 5.60 4.65 -15.58
C GLU A 19 4.18 4.48 -16.15
N GLY A 20 3.32 5.48 -15.93
CA GLY A 20 1.99 5.59 -16.53
C GLY A 20 1.06 4.41 -16.20
N LEU A 21 0.43 3.84 -17.23
CA LEU A 21 -0.44 2.65 -17.09
C LEU A 21 0.34 1.37 -16.74
N ASN A 22 1.68 1.42 -16.78
CA ASN A 22 2.54 0.29 -16.43
C ASN A 22 2.99 0.35 -14.97
N ASN A 23 2.38 1.19 -14.13
CA ASN A 23 2.66 1.19 -12.70
C ASN A 23 2.24 -0.15 -12.06
N PRO A 24 3.16 -0.88 -11.41
CA PRO A 24 2.83 -2.09 -10.66
C PRO A 24 1.79 -1.79 -9.57
N PRO A 25 0.58 -2.36 -9.62
CA PRO A 25 -0.40 -2.10 -8.58
C PRO A 25 -0.04 -2.87 -7.30
N ILE A 26 -0.28 -2.24 -6.15
CA ILE A 26 -0.12 -2.86 -4.84
C ILE A 26 -1.42 -3.53 -4.45
N GLY A 27 -1.39 -4.81 -4.09
CA GLY A 27 -2.60 -5.51 -3.67
C GLY A 27 -2.43 -7.02 -3.52
N ARG A 28 -3.57 -7.69 -3.42
CA ARG A 28 -3.68 -9.15 -3.40
C ARG A 28 -3.86 -9.69 -4.82
N TYR A 29 -3.51 -10.96 -5.00
CA TYR A 29 -3.88 -11.66 -6.23
C TYR A 29 -5.40 -11.82 -6.31
N PRO A 30 -6.00 -11.73 -7.51
CA PRO A 30 -7.43 -12.00 -7.70
C PRO A 30 -7.82 -13.45 -7.39
N VAL A 31 -6.90 -14.39 -7.62
CA VAL A 31 -7.08 -15.82 -7.36
C VAL A 31 -6.07 -16.25 -6.31
N GLU A 32 -6.59 -16.76 -5.19
CA GLU A 32 -5.81 -17.21 -4.03
C GLU A 32 -6.33 -18.58 -3.58
N ASP A 33 -5.55 -19.27 -2.74
CA ASP A 33 -6.03 -20.49 -2.08
C ASP A 33 -7.23 -20.19 -1.15
N LEU A 34 -8.03 -21.20 -0.83
CA LEU A 34 -9.24 -21.04 -0.01
C LEU A 34 -8.99 -21.07 1.51
N SER A 35 -7.74 -21.10 1.97
CA SER A 35 -7.47 -21.05 3.41
C SER A 35 -7.81 -19.68 4.00
N LEU A 36 -8.14 -19.66 5.29
CA LEU A 36 -8.38 -18.44 6.06
C LEU A 36 -7.09 -17.84 6.64
N SER A 37 -5.93 -18.35 6.20
CA SER A 37 -4.63 -17.80 6.56
C SER A 37 -4.51 -16.35 6.05
N PRO A 38 -3.70 -15.50 6.71
CA PRO A 38 -3.41 -14.15 6.20
C PRO A 38 -2.96 -14.18 4.73
N LYS A 39 -3.55 -13.31 3.91
CA LYS A 39 -3.33 -13.25 2.47
C LYS A 39 -2.30 -12.20 2.14
N ALA A 40 -1.22 -12.60 1.50
CA ALA A 40 -0.10 -11.72 1.22
C ALA A 40 -0.46 -10.58 0.26
N VAL A 41 0.08 -9.40 0.54
CA VAL A 41 0.03 -8.23 -0.32
C VAL A 41 1.37 -8.08 -1.05
N TYR A 42 1.29 -7.72 -2.33
CA TYR A 42 2.41 -7.63 -3.25
C TYR A 42 2.36 -6.33 -4.06
N SER A 43 3.50 -5.97 -4.63
CA SER A 43 3.56 -5.19 -5.87
C SER A 43 3.44 -6.19 -7.03
N LEU A 44 2.31 -6.10 -7.74
CA LEU A 44 1.89 -7.05 -8.76
C LEU A 44 2.43 -6.65 -10.14
N PRO A 45 2.64 -7.60 -11.06
CA PRO A 45 2.99 -7.27 -12.44
C PRO A 45 1.95 -6.36 -13.11
N SER A 46 2.40 -5.32 -13.81
CA SER A 46 1.53 -4.27 -14.37
C SER A 46 0.60 -4.74 -15.50
N ASN A 47 0.83 -5.92 -16.06
CA ASN A 47 0.17 -6.45 -17.25
C ASN A 47 -0.73 -7.67 -16.97
N MET A 48 -1.21 -7.85 -15.73
CA MET A 48 -1.98 -9.04 -15.38
C MET A 48 -3.38 -9.14 -16.04
N GLY A 49 -3.84 -8.12 -16.77
CA GLY A 49 -5.11 -8.15 -17.51
C GLY A 49 -6.37 -8.18 -16.63
N PHE A 50 -6.22 -7.99 -15.31
CA PHE A 50 -7.31 -7.91 -14.33
C PHE A 50 -7.56 -6.45 -13.90
N GLU A 51 -8.71 -6.23 -13.25
CA GLU A 51 -9.00 -4.96 -12.60
C GLU A 51 -7.94 -4.63 -11.53
N PHE A 52 -7.59 -3.35 -11.39
CA PHE A 52 -6.66 -2.92 -10.36
C PHE A 52 -7.17 -3.24 -8.95
N PRO A 53 -6.31 -3.75 -8.04
CA PRO A 53 -6.68 -4.02 -6.65
C PRO A 53 -7.16 -2.74 -5.95
N LYS A 54 -8.42 -2.76 -5.53
CA LYS A 54 -9.03 -1.66 -4.77
C LYS A 54 -8.71 -1.79 -3.29
N TRP A 55 -8.35 -0.65 -2.71
CA TRP A 55 -8.13 -0.45 -1.29
C TRP A 55 -9.27 0.37 -0.70
N VAL A 56 -9.80 -0.09 0.42
CA VAL A 56 -10.70 0.73 1.25
C VAL A 56 -9.86 1.35 2.36
N ILE A 57 -9.93 2.67 2.45
CA ILE A 57 -9.22 3.45 3.46
C ILE A 57 -10.25 4.01 4.43
N GLU A 58 -10.06 3.71 5.71
CA GLU A 58 -10.89 4.19 6.81
C GLU A 58 -10.02 4.99 7.78
N LYS A 59 -10.25 6.29 7.84
CA LYS A 59 -9.59 7.22 8.75
C LYS A 59 -9.80 6.80 10.21
N ARG A 60 -8.72 6.90 10.98
CA ARG A 60 -8.64 6.69 12.42
C ARG A 60 -8.05 7.94 13.06
N ASP A 61 -7.96 7.97 14.38
CA ASP A 61 -7.52 9.15 15.13
C ASP A 61 -6.07 9.56 14.78
N ARG A 62 -5.18 8.58 14.60
CA ARG A 62 -3.74 8.81 14.36
C ARG A 62 -3.26 8.35 12.98
N GLY A 63 -4.14 7.75 12.17
CA GLY A 63 -3.78 7.15 10.88
C GLY A 63 -5.01 6.67 10.13
N CYS A 64 -4.91 5.51 9.50
CA CYS A 64 -6.01 4.87 8.79
C CYS A 64 -5.92 3.34 8.86
N ARG A 65 -7.07 2.69 8.87
CA ARG A 65 -7.19 1.26 8.59
C ARG A 65 -7.24 1.09 7.08
N MET A 66 -6.27 0.36 6.55
CA MET A 66 -6.20 0.03 5.12
C MET A 66 -6.69 -1.39 4.90
N LYS A 67 -7.59 -1.59 3.94
CA LYS A 67 -8.18 -2.91 3.64
C LYS A 67 -7.95 -3.29 2.18
N ALA A 68 -7.39 -4.47 1.96
CA ALA A 68 -7.21 -5.07 0.64
C ALA A 68 -8.26 -6.18 0.45
N PHE A 69 -9.12 -6.05 -0.57
CA PHE A 69 -10.25 -6.98 -0.78
C PHE A 69 -11.11 -7.12 0.49
N GLY A 70 -11.44 -5.99 1.12
CA GLY A 70 -12.30 -5.91 2.31
C GLY A 70 -11.65 -6.34 3.63
N ALA A 71 -10.48 -6.98 3.59
CA ALA A 71 -9.78 -7.45 4.78
C ALA A 71 -8.69 -6.45 5.23
N PRO A 72 -8.62 -6.11 6.53
CA PRO A 72 -7.62 -5.20 7.07
C PRO A 72 -6.20 -5.77 6.98
N VAL A 73 -5.22 -4.89 6.73
CA VAL A 73 -3.83 -5.31 6.54
C VAL A 73 -2.94 -5.02 7.74
N GLY A 74 -1.89 -5.82 7.87
CA GLY A 74 -0.96 -5.82 8.99
C GLY A 74 0.30 -6.63 8.67
N ILE A 75 1.09 -6.96 9.68
CA ILE A 75 2.37 -7.63 9.50
C ILE A 75 2.26 -9.10 9.87
N HIS A 76 2.62 -10.00 8.95
CA HIS A 76 2.73 -11.43 9.21
C HIS A 76 4.02 -11.98 8.57
N LYS A 77 4.90 -12.59 9.38
CA LYS A 77 6.19 -13.14 8.92
C LYS A 77 6.99 -12.13 8.08
N ASP A 78 7.14 -10.91 8.60
CA ASP A 78 7.85 -9.78 8.00
C ASP A 78 7.31 -9.28 6.65
N GLN A 79 6.09 -9.69 6.27
CA GLN A 79 5.40 -9.26 5.07
C GLN A 79 4.05 -8.62 5.40
N LEU A 80 3.64 -7.67 4.57
CA LEU A 80 2.29 -7.13 4.60
C LEU A 80 1.27 -8.18 4.16
N CYS A 81 0.28 -8.45 5.01
CA CYS A 81 -0.80 -9.39 4.73
C CYS A 81 -2.16 -8.81 5.12
N ALA A 82 -3.21 -9.21 4.40
CA ALA A 82 -4.59 -8.99 4.78
C ALA A 82 -5.07 -10.13 5.70
N PHE A 83 -5.70 -9.78 6.82
CA PHE A 83 -6.15 -10.73 7.83
C PHE A 83 -7.63 -11.04 7.67
N LEU A 84 -7.96 -12.32 7.43
CA LEU A 84 -9.34 -12.76 7.20
C LEU A 84 -10.10 -13.11 8.49
N LEU A 85 -9.40 -13.50 9.56
CA LEU A 85 -9.99 -13.87 10.85
C LEU A 85 -9.24 -13.34 12.07
N ASP A 86 -7.90 -13.41 12.09
CA ASP A 86 -7.09 -13.07 13.27
C ASP A 86 -6.72 -11.59 13.27
N GLU A 87 -7.06 -10.88 14.35
CA GLU A 87 -6.81 -9.44 14.45
C GLU A 87 -5.44 -9.10 15.05
N ARG A 88 -4.71 -10.07 15.62
CA ARG A 88 -3.49 -9.82 16.40
C ARG A 88 -2.30 -9.25 15.62
N GLY A 89 -2.35 -9.26 14.29
CA GLY A 89 -1.32 -8.67 13.44
C GLY A 89 -1.77 -7.44 12.66
N ILE A 90 -3.03 -7.00 12.80
CA ILE A 90 -3.57 -5.85 12.07
C ILE A 90 -2.95 -4.56 12.61
N GLU A 91 -2.60 -3.65 11.70
CA GLU A 91 -2.00 -2.37 12.03
C GLU A 91 -2.89 -1.22 11.51
N ASP A 92 -2.84 -0.09 12.21
CA ASP A 92 -3.24 1.19 11.64
C ASP A 92 -2.01 1.88 11.04
N TRP A 93 -2.21 2.52 9.89
CA TRP A 93 -1.13 3.04 9.05
C TRP A 93 -1.20 4.55 8.94
N VAL A 94 -0.04 5.19 8.93
CA VAL A 94 0.12 6.62 8.69
C VAL A 94 0.56 6.82 7.25
N VAL A 95 -0.29 7.47 6.46
CA VAL A 95 0.05 7.88 5.09
C VAL A 95 0.59 9.30 5.13
N THR A 96 1.87 9.48 4.80
CA THR A 96 2.52 10.80 4.74
C THR A 96 2.78 11.17 3.29
N PHE A 97 1.98 12.08 2.73
CA PHE A 97 2.21 12.61 1.38
C PHE A 97 3.56 13.35 1.29
N ARG A 98 4.22 13.22 0.14
CA ARG A 98 5.55 13.73 -0.18
C ARG A 98 5.49 14.63 -1.42
N PRO A 99 5.02 15.88 -1.29
CA PRO A 99 4.83 16.80 -2.42
C PRO A 99 6.10 17.04 -3.26
N GLU A 100 7.27 16.86 -2.67
CA GLU A 100 8.58 16.90 -3.33
C GLU A 100 8.77 15.80 -4.40
N HIS A 101 8.05 14.68 -4.28
CA HIS A 101 7.98 13.61 -5.28
C HIS A 101 6.72 13.71 -6.15
N GLY A 102 5.66 14.32 -5.61
CA GLY A 102 4.42 14.68 -6.31
C GLY A 102 3.21 14.62 -5.39
N ARG A 103 2.09 15.24 -5.80
CA ARG A 103 0.93 15.48 -4.91
C ARG A 103 0.27 14.21 -4.38
N ASP A 104 0.28 13.15 -5.17
CA ASP A 104 -0.40 11.89 -4.87
C ASP A 104 0.59 10.80 -4.42
N ILE A 105 1.84 11.16 -4.14
CA ILE A 105 2.90 10.24 -3.73
C ILE A 105 3.07 10.31 -2.22
N ALA A 106 3.18 9.17 -1.57
CA ALA A 106 3.26 9.07 -0.12
C ALA A 106 4.15 7.93 0.37
N THR A 107 4.61 8.05 1.61
CA THR A 107 5.09 6.91 2.41
C THR A 107 3.92 6.32 3.22
N ILE A 108 3.96 5.01 3.46
CA ILE A 108 2.99 4.31 4.31
C ILE A 108 3.75 3.72 5.50
N GLU A 109 3.50 4.27 6.68
CA GLU A 109 4.28 4.04 7.90
C GLU A 109 3.42 3.35 8.96
N LYS A 110 4.05 2.57 9.84
CA LYS A 110 3.40 2.18 11.10
C LYS A 110 2.98 3.43 11.89
N GLU A 111 1.97 3.32 12.74
CA GLU A 111 1.53 4.43 13.60
C GLU A 111 2.68 5.03 14.45
N ASP A 112 3.55 4.16 14.97
CA ASP A 112 4.74 4.53 15.74
C ASP A 112 5.91 5.06 14.88
N ARG A 113 5.76 5.07 13.55
CA ARG A 113 6.78 5.44 12.54
C ARG A 113 8.10 4.66 12.65
N SER A 114 8.10 3.51 13.32
CA SER A 114 9.29 2.66 13.47
C SER A 114 9.71 1.99 12.15
N ALA A 115 8.75 1.77 11.25
CA ALA A 115 8.97 1.19 9.94
C ALA A 115 7.90 1.66 8.93
N ALA A 116 8.22 1.48 7.66
CA ALA A 116 7.36 1.79 6.53
C ALA A 116 7.31 0.64 5.53
N TRP A 117 6.28 0.65 4.70
CA TRP A 117 6.15 -0.25 3.57
C TRP A 117 7.32 -0.02 2.61
N CYS A 118 7.89 -1.12 2.15
CA CYS A 118 8.97 -1.15 1.19
C CYS A 118 8.72 -2.28 0.21
N VAL A 119 8.79 -1.99 -1.08
CA VAL A 119 8.79 -3.02 -2.10
C VAL A 119 10.13 -3.76 -2.03
N GLU A 120 10.08 -5.07 -1.80
CA GLU A 120 11.25 -5.95 -1.80
C GLU A 120 11.75 -6.10 -3.23
N GLU A 121 13.05 -5.91 -3.46
CA GLU A 121 13.63 -6.20 -4.77
C GLU A 121 13.72 -7.70 -4.96
N ASN A 122 13.38 -8.15 -6.16
CA ASN A 122 13.79 -9.45 -6.66
C ASN A 122 14.46 -9.24 -8.03
N GLU A 123 15.21 -10.25 -8.47
CA GLU A 123 15.86 -10.24 -9.79
C GLU A 123 14.91 -10.66 -10.92
N ASP A 124 13.77 -11.25 -10.59
CA ASP A 124 12.80 -11.78 -11.56
C ASP A 124 11.59 -10.85 -11.72
N PRO A 125 11.57 -10.01 -12.77
CA PRO A 125 10.51 -9.03 -12.99
C PRO A 125 9.14 -9.67 -13.27
N SER A 126 9.08 -10.98 -13.57
CA SER A 126 7.82 -11.69 -13.79
C SER A 126 7.11 -12.08 -12.48
N ARG A 127 7.83 -12.03 -11.36
CA ARG A 127 7.32 -12.43 -10.06
C ARG A 127 6.82 -11.22 -9.26
N PRO A 128 5.74 -11.39 -8.49
CA PRO A 128 5.26 -10.35 -7.60
C PRO A 128 6.33 -10.02 -6.55
N LYS A 129 6.52 -8.73 -6.30
CA LYS A 129 7.45 -8.25 -5.28
C LYS A 129 6.74 -8.16 -3.93
N ARG A 130 7.35 -8.67 -2.87
CA ARG A 130 6.75 -8.64 -1.53
C ARG A 130 6.76 -7.21 -0.99
N ILE A 131 5.76 -6.87 -0.19
CA ILE A 131 5.77 -5.63 0.60
C ILE A 131 6.25 -5.96 2.00
N VAL A 132 7.42 -5.44 2.36
CA VAL A 132 8.09 -5.71 3.64
C VAL A 132 8.23 -4.42 4.44
N MET A 133 8.49 -4.54 5.74
CA MET A 133 8.69 -3.38 6.61
C MET A 133 10.16 -3.01 6.70
N LYS A 134 10.48 -1.73 6.48
CA LYS A 134 11.85 -1.20 6.59
C LYS A 134 11.84 0.13 7.34
N GLN A 135 12.89 0.39 8.11
CA GLN A 135 13.04 1.66 8.81
C GLN A 135 13.24 2.80 7.81
N ILE A 136 12.55 3.93 8.02
CA ILE A 136 12.85 5.17 7.32
C ILE A 136 14.11 5.76 7.95
N SER A 137 15.17 5.88 7.16
CA SER A 137 16.36 6.62 7.61
C SER A 137 16.02 8.10 7.75
N LYS A 138 16.64 8.81 8.70
CA LYS A 138 16.50 10.28 8.84
C LYS A 138 17.12 11.08 7.68
N SER A 139 17.67 10.41 6.67
CA SER A 139 18.17 11.04 5.45
C SER A 139 17.05 11.76 4.73
N SER A 140 17.36 12.89 4.11
CA SER A 140 16.44 13.60 3.21
C SER A 140 16.06 12.78 1.99
N ASN A 141 16.86 11.76 1.63
CA ASN A 141 16.62 10.93 0.46
C ASN A 141 15.93 9.63 0.88
N LEU A 142 14.59 9.64 0.81
CA LEU A 142 13.76 8.44 0.92
C LEU A 142 14.01 7.52 -0.29
N PRO A 143 14.23 6.21 -0.10
CA PRO A 143 14.34 5.28 -1.22
C PRO A 143 13.04 5.19 -1.99
N ASP A 144 13.07 5.25 -3.33
CA ASP A 144 11.87 5.23 -4.17
C ASP A 144 10.98 3.99 -3.96
N LYS A 145 11.58 2.86 -3.55
CA LYS A 145 10.87 1.63 -3.19
C LYS A 145 9.97 1.75 -1.94
N MET A 146 10.00 2.88 -1.24
CA MET A 146 9.12 3.23 -0.12
C MET A 146 8.07 4.28 -0.50
N LEU A 147 8.04 4.70 -1.76
CA LEU A 147 7.10 5.69 -2.29
C LEU A 147 5.97 4.99 -3.04
N PHE A 148 4.75 5.42 -2.78
CA PHE A 148 3.54 4.84 -3.36
C PHE A 148 2.65 5.94 -3.91
N THR A 149 2.08 5.73 -5.09
CA THR A 149 1.11 6.64 -5.70
C THR A 149 -0.31 6.22 -5.34
N PHE A 150 -1.12 7.15 -4.85
CA PHE A 150 -2.52 6.94 -4.48
C PHE A 150 -3.45 7.56 -5.52
N VAL A 151 -4.34 6.76 -6.10
CA VAL A 151 -5.37 7.23 -7.03
C VAL A 151 -6.74 6.96 -6.42
N ARG A 152 -7.51 8.03 -6.16
CA ARG A 152 -8.86 7.90 -5.60
C ARG A 152 -9.88 7.56 -6.68
N MET A 153 -10.75 6.58 -6.41
CA MET A 153 -11.68 6.02 -7.39
C MET A 153 -13.14 6.43 -7.18
N ASP A 154 -13.51 6.92 -6.00
CA ASP A 154 -14.91 7.15 -5.60
C ASP A 154 -15.32 8.63 -5.52
N LYS A 155 -14.42 9.57 -5.82
CA LYS A 155 -14.79 10.96 -6.05
C LYS A 155 -15.20 11.12 -7.51
N HIS A 156 -16.44 11.52 -7.75
CA HIS A 156 -16.82 12.07 -9.06
C HIS A 156 -15.90 13.25 -9.36
N GLN A 157 -15.25 13.22 -10.53
CA GLN A 157 -14.69 14.45 -11.08
C GLN A 157 -15.87 15.36 -11.39
N SER A 158 -16.14 16.32 -10.51
CA SER A 158 -16.96 17.47 -10.88
C SER A 158 -16.28 18.10 -12.10
N LYS A 159 -16.94 17.99 -13.25
CA LYS A 159 -16.57 18.71 -14.47
C LYS A 159 -16.63 20.22 -14.24
#